data_AF-A0A816PDV6-F1
#
_entry.id   AF-A0A816PDV6-F1
#
_cell.length_a   1.000
_cell.length_b   1.000
_cell.length_c   1.000
_cell.angle_alpha   90.00
_cell.angle_beta   90.00
_cell.angle_gamma   90.00
#
_symmetry.space_group_name_H-M   'P 1'
#
loop_
_entity.id
_entity.type
_entity.pdbx_description
1 polymer ?
#
loop_
_entity_poly.entity_id
_entity_poly.type
_entity_poly.pdbx_seq_one_letter_code
_entity_poly.pdbx_strand_id
1 'polypeptide(L)'
;MHVGIGCSGTYGEAATVVTTTRAFQTSTTTPSADEQTVIDVLNRHNWTDIAAVIDVTGRGIYSVYANEGMTKVKEILNTAKRNGGGGDTPENDIEAIIYTLSTCSTCKNVIHIADNGATPRDMILLNQVTKPIKVVVCKLGENSFVNPKLLDIAYKTGGSLHTLDMDIETLGSFEVGDTIKVGDGTYRLTTLVILDLESNQIGDQGAQYLGEALKKNTKRTLLDLKHNQIGDLGAQYLGENLQTNIIREIFCSSYVYSYW
;
A
#
# COMPACT_ATOMS: atom_id res chain seq x y z
N MET A 1 5.25 -9.93 -50.56
CA MET A 1 6.25 -11.02 -50.59
C MET A 1 7.25 -10.76 -49.47
N HIS A 2 7.62 -11.77 -48.68
CA HIS A 2 8.60 -11.66 -47.58
C HIS A 2 9.98 -11.21 -48.08
N VAL A 3 10.65 -10.31 -47.36
CA VAL A 3 12.07 -10.38 -46.89
C VAL A 3 12.18 -9.42 -45.68
N GLY A 4 12.74 -9.72 -44.52
CA GLY A 4 13.31 -10.98 -44.01
C GLY A 4 14.77 -10.84 -43.55
N ILE A 5 15.00 -10.41 -42.31
CA ILE A 5 16.29 -10.59 -41.60
C ILE A 5 15.95 -10.96 -40.14
N GLY A 6 16.54 -12.04 -39.64
CA GLY A 6 16.48 -12.41 -38.22
C GLY A 6 17.89 -12.50 -37.64
N CYS A 7 18.00 -12.48 -36.30
CA CYS A 7 19.16 -13.01 -35.60
C CYS A 7 18.82 -13.38 -34.15
N SER A 8 19.56 -14.36 -33.65
CA SER A 8 19.54 -14.89 -32.29
C SER A 8 19.81 -13.84 -31.20
N GLY A 9 19.05 -13.89 -30.11
CA GLY A 9 19.31 -13.16 -28.87
C GLY A 9 18.48 -13.76 -27.72
N THR A 10 19.16 -14.08 -26.61
CA THR A 10 18.65 -14.70 -25.38
C THR A 10 17.24 -14.30 -24.92
N TYR A 11 16.46 -15.29 -24.47
CA TYR A 11 15.18 -15.11 -23.76
C TYR A 11 15.28 -14.06 -22.63
N GLY A 12 14.54 -12.96 -22.72
CA GLY A 12 14.42 -11.92 -21.70
C GLY A 12 13.07 -11.99 -20.99
N GLU A 13 13.08 -11.87 -19.65
CA GLU A 13 11.94 -12.17 -18.77
C GLU A 13 10.92 -11.01 -18.66
N ALA A 14 9.72 -11.27 -18.13
CA ALA A 14 8.53 -10.39 -18.23
C ALA A 14 8.01 -9.86 -16.85
N ALA A 15 7.32 -8.70 -16.83
CA ALA A 15 7.38 -7.68 -15.76
C ALA A 15 6.17 -6.65 -15.61
N THR A 16 4.97 -6.96 -15.05
CA THR A 16 3.59 -6.27 -15.08
C THR A 16 3.07 -5.16 -14.06
N VAL A 17 2.09 -4.27 -14.37
CA VAL A 17 1.65 -3.08 -13.53
C VAL A 17 0.19 -3.09 -12.89
N VAL A 18 -0.17 -2.35 -11.77
CA VAL A 18 -1.46 -1.98 -11.01
C VAL A 18 -1.29 -1.06 -9.70
N THR A 19 -2.03 0.02 -9.37
CA THR A 19 -2.13 0.78 -8.05
C THR A 19 -3.48 1.47 -7.65
N THR A 20 -3.59 2.81 -7.35
CA THR A 20 -4.81 3.60 -6.95
C THR A 20 -4.81 5.16 -7.19
N THR A 21 -5.99 5.82 -7.13
CA THR A 21 -6.34 7.11 -7.79
C THR A 21 -5.53 8.32 -7.42
N ARG A 22 -5.44 8.54 -6.11
CA ARG A 22 -5.64 9.91 -5.68
C ARG A 22 -4.46 10.80 -6.08
N ALA A 23 -3.34 10.16 -6.41
CA ALA A 23 -2.02 10.66 -6.76
C ALA A 23 -1.91 11.72 -7.87
N PHE A 24 -2.94 12.06 -8.67
CA PHE A 24 -2.75 12.99 -9.81
C PHE A 24 -3.81 14.10 -9.91
N GLN A 25 -3.53 15.28 -9.35
CA GLN A 25 -4.29 16.51 -9.66
C GLN A 25 -3.51 17.42 -10.62
N THR A 26 -4.04 17.61 -11.83
CA THR A 26 -4.16 18.87 -12.61
C THR A 26 -4.32 18.59 -14.11
N SER A 27 -5.11 19.44 -14.78
CA SER A 27 -5.57 19.28 -16.17
C SER A 27 -4.73 20.09 -17.16
N THR A 28 -3.42 19.89 -17.19
CA THR A 28 -2.49 20.65 -18.05
C THR A 28 -1.56 19.73 -18.84
N THR A 29 -0.98 20.27 -19.92
CA THR A 29 -0.01 19.60 -20.81
C THR A 29 1.39 19.44 -20.18
N THR A 30 1.47 19.45 -18.86
CA THR A 30 2.68 19.37 -18.05
C THR A 30 2.47 18.23 -17.06
N PRO A 31 3.47 17.37 -16.79
CA PRO A 31 3.37 16.39 -15.72
C PRO A 31 3.01 17.08 -14.40
N SER A 32 2.10 16.50 -13.61
CA SER A 32 1.94 16.96 -12.22
C SER A 32 3.18 16.56 -11.42
N ALA A 33 3.42 17.18 -10.26
CA ALA A 33 4.58 16.86 -9.41
C ALA A 33 4.68 15.35 -9.10
N ASP A 34 3.54 14.68 -8.99
CA ASP A 34 3.42 13.23 -8.78
C ASP A 34 3.80 12.40 -10.01
N GLU A 35 3.47 12.88 -11.21
CA GLU A 35 3.85 12.25 -12.48
C GLU A 35 5.35 12.41 -12.73
N GLN A 36 5.89 13.57 -12.39
CA GLN A 36 7.32 13.82 -12.39
C GLN A 36 8.05 12.93 -11.36
N THR A 37 7.49 12.75 -10.16
CA THR A 37 8.01 11.82 -9.13
C THR A 37 8.11 10.39 -9.64
N VAL A 38 7.04 9.85 -10.21
CA VAL A 38 7.05 8.49 -10.78
C VAL A 38 8.05 8.38 -11.92
N ILE A 39 8.05 9.33 -12.85
CA ILE A 39 8.96 9.33 -13.99
C ILE A 39 10.43 9.42 -13.54
N ASP A 40 10.75 10.25 -12.54
CA ASP A 40 12.13 10.44 -12.08
C ASP A 40 12.63 9.30 -11.21
N VAL A 41 11.78 8.66 -10.41
CA VAL A 41 12.12 7.38 -9.75
C VAL A 41 12.38 6.31 -10.81
N LEU A 42 11.48 6.11 -11.77
CA LEU A 42 11.63 5.08 -12.80
C LEU A 42 12.75 5.38 -13.81
N ASN A 43 13.18 6.63 -13.97
CA ASN A 43 14.35 7.00 -14.78
C ASN A 43 15.67 6.88 -13.99
N ARG A 44 15.67 7.18 -12.69
CA ARG A 44 16.83 6.92 -11.80
C ARG A 44 17.18 5.44 -11.75
N HIS A 45 16.15 4.60 -11.78
CA HIS A 45 16.27 3.16 -11.58
C HIS A 45 16.10 2.36 -12.87
N ASN A 46 17.18 1.71 -13.33
CA ASN A 46 17.16 0.86 -14.53
C ASN A 46 16.50 -0.52 -14.27
N TRP A 47 15.22 -0.52 -13.90
CA TRP A 47 14.44 -1.70 -13.53
C TRP A 47 13.88 -2.44 -14.77
N THR A 48 14.59 -3.45 -15.25
CA THR A 48 14.21 -4.20 -16.48
C THR A 48 13.21 -5.33 -16.25
N ASP A 49 13.26 -5.98 -15.08
CA ASP A 49 12.57 -7.26 -14.82
C ASP A 49 11.40 -7.11 -13.82
N ILE A 50 10.79 -5.91 -13.76
CA ILE A 50 9.92 -5.52 -12.64
C ILE A 50 8.50 -5.10 -13.04
N ALA A 51 7.55 -5.64 -12.30
CA ALA A 51 6.13 -5.34 -12.42
C ALA A 51 5.77 -3.91 -11.94
N ALA A 52 5.69 -2.91 -12.82
CA ALA A 52 5.78 -1.47 -12.47
C ALA A 52 4.51 -0.71 -12.00
N VAL A 53 3.85 -1.15 -10.92
CA VAL A 53 2.41 -1.17 -10.63
C VAL A 53 1.65 0.23 -10.51
N ILE A 54 0.66 0.54 -11.41
CA ILE A 54 -0.17 1.79 -11.69
C ILE A 54 -1.70 1.50 -11.75
N ASP A 55 -2.55 2.16 -10.99
CA ASP A 55 -4.01 2.26 -11.11
C ASP A 55 -4.31 3.68 -10.67
N VAL A 56 -5.34 4.25 -11.25
CA VAL A 56 -5.88 5.49 -10.74
C VAL A 56 -7.38 5.27 -10.64
N THR A 57 -7.88 4.95 -9.43
CA THR A 57 -9.22 4.48 -9.06
C THR A 57 -10.39 5.42 -9.41
N GLY A 58 -10.61 5.63 -10.71
CA GLY A 58 -11.94 5.82 -11.28
C GLY A 58 -12.75 4.51 -11.38
N ARG A 59 -12.07 3.35 -11.26
CA ARG A 59 -12.52 1.92 -11.17
C ARG A 59 -11.62 0.99 -12.02
N GLY A 60 -10.29 1.01 -11.87
CA GLY A 60 -9.46 0.23 -12.81
C GLY A 60 -8.02 0.01 -12.43
N ILE A 61 -7.71 -1.26 -12.14
CA ILE A 61 -6.40 -1.90 -12.11
C ILE A 61 -5.73 -1.78 -13.51
N TYR A 62 -4.63 -1.02 -13.68
CA TYR A 62 -3.95 -0.90 -15.00
C TYR A 62 -2.62 -1.63 -15.08
N SER A 63 -2.40 -2.39 -16.15
CA SER A 63 -1.15 -3.13 -16.37
C SER A 63 -0.45 -2.82 -17.70
N VAL A 64 0.88 -2.72 -17.64
CA VAL A 64 1.91 -2.60 -18.68
C VAL A 64 3.08 -3.43 -18.16
N TYR A 65 4.00 -3.88 -19.02
CA TYR A 65 5.22 -4.53 -18.58
C TYR A 65 6.40 -3.53 -18.62
N ALA A 66 7.31 -3.49 -17.64
CA ALA A 66 8.41 -2.50 -17.64
C ALA A 66 9.33 -2.64 -18.86
N ASN A 67 9.45 -3.86 -19.40
CA ASN A 67 10.15 -4.14 -20.64
C ASN A 67 9.40 -3.68 -21.92
N GLU A 68 8.14 -3.22 -21.83
CA GLU A 68 7.46 -2.45 -22.90
C GLU A 68 7.92 -0.98 -22.97
N GLY A 69 8.71 -0.53 -21.99
CA GLY A 69 9.41 0.75 -22.01
C GLY A 69 8.61 1.97 -21.53
N MET A 70 9.36 3.05 -21.26
CA MET A 70 8.85 4.26 -20.60
C MET A 70 7.68 4.96 -21.34
N THR A 71 7.60 4.82 -22.67
CA THR A 71 6.45 5.32 -23.45
C THR A 71 5.15 4.67 -23.00
N LYS A 72 5.14 3.35 -22.81
CA LYS A 72 3.95 2.60 -22.40
C LYS A 72 3.57 2.89 -20.96
N VAL A 73 4.55 3.02 -20.08
CA VAL A 73 4.35 3.49 -18.69
C VAL A 73 3.66 4.85 -18.68
N LYS A 74 4.14 5.83 -19.47
CA LYS A 74 3.54 7.17 -19.59
C LYS A 74 2.13 7.14 -20.18
N GLU A 75 1.84 6.28 -21.17
CA GLU A 75 0.49 6.08 -21.70
C GLU A 75 -0.48 5.58 -20.62
N ILE A 76 -0.04 4.66 -19.75
CA ILE A 76 -0.87 4.14 -18.66
C ILE A 76 -1.05 5.20 -17.57
N LEU A 77 -0.01 5.90 -17.13
CA LEU A 77 -0.13 7.04 -16.19
C LEU A 77 -1.15 8.07 -16.68
N ASN A 78 -1.08 8.45 -17.96
CA ASN A 78 -2.01 9.39 -18.58
C ASN A 78 -3.43 8.84 -18.80
N THR A 79 -3.58 7.53 -18.96
CA THR A 79 -4.90 6.88 -19.05
C THR A 79 -5.56 6.81 -17.68
N ALA A 80 -4.78 6.44 -16.68
CA ALA A 80 -5.16 6.38 -15.28
C ALA A 80 -5.61 7.79 -14.81
N LYS A 81 -4.76 8.82 -14.96
CA LYS A 81 -5.06 10.24 -14.66
C LYS A 81 -6.35 10.76 -15.31
N ARG A 82 -6.64 10.37 -16.56
CA ARG A 82 -7.86 10.78 -17.29
C ARG A 82 -9.15 10.17 -16.74
N ASN A 83 -9.09 9.04 -16.04
CA ASN A 83 -10.27 8.32 -15.57
C ASN A 83 -10.83 8.83 -14.22
N GLY A 84 -10.21 9.86 -13.63
CA GLY A 84 -10.83 10.66 -12.56
C GLY A 84 -10.64 10.13 -11.14
N GLY A 85 -10.84 11.02 -10.15
CA GLY A 85 -10.03 11.14 -8.92
C GLY A 85 -10.56 10.58 -7.58
N GLY A 86 -11.12 9.37 -7.51
CA GLY A 86 -11.33 8.67 -6.23
C GLY A 86 -12.69 7.98 -6.12
N GLY A 87 -12.66 6.68 -5.84
CA GLY A 87 -13.72 6.01 -5.09
C GLY A 87 -13.59 6.28 -3.59
N ASP A 88 -14.27 5.46 -2.77
CA ASP A 88 -14.21 5.54 -1.32
C ASP A 88 -12.80 5.22 -0.79
N THR A 89 -12.32 5.99 0.19
CA THR A 89 -11.20 5.58 1.04
C THR A 89 -11.67 4.53 2.06
N PRO A 90 -10.89 3.48 2.37
CA PRO A 90 -9.48 3.26 2.04
C PRO A 90 -9.22 2.44 0.75
N GLU A 91 -7.99 2.53 0.23
CA GLU A 91 -7.58 2.13 -1.14
C GLU A 91 -7.23 0.63 -1.27
N ASN A 92 -7.58 0.01 -2.41
CA ASN A 92 -7.48 -1.44 -2.69
C ASN A 92 -6.07 -1.92 -3.15
N ASP A 93 -5.02 -1.37 -2.57
CA ASP A 93 -3.63 -1.55 -3.00
C ASP A 93 -3.15 -3.02 -2.94
N ILE A 94 -3.66 -3.81 -1.99
CA ILE A 94 -3.22 -5.18 -1.76
C ILE A 94 -3.82 -6.14 -2.78
N GLU A 95 -5.11 -5.98 -3.10
CA GLU A 95 -5.78 -6.74 -4.15
C GLU A 95 -5.19 -6.43 -5.52
N ALA A 96 -4.80 -5.17 -5.75
CA ALA A 96 -4.05 -4.73 -6.92
C ALA A 96 -2.71 -5.49 -7.08
N ILE A 97 -1.91 -5.55 -6.01
CA ILE A 97 -0.65 -6.32 -6.00
C ILE A 97 -0.90 -7.82 -6.24
N ILE A 98 -1.89 -8.43 -5.57
CA ILE A 98 -2.21 -9.86 -5.72
C ILE A 98 -2.66 -10.19 -7.15
N TYR A 99 -3.51 -9.35 -7.75
CA TYR A 99 -3.93 -9.50 -9.15
C TYR A 99 -2.72 -9.45 -10.10
N THR A 100 -1.79 -8.51 -9.89
CA THR A 100 -0.52 -8.43 -10.63
C THR A 100 0.25 -9.74 -10.56
N LEU A 101 0.42 -10.30 -9.36
CA LEU A 101 1.17 -11.53 -9.14
C LEU A 101 0.49 -12.75 -9.79
N SER A 102 -0.85 -12.78 -9.83
CA SER A 102 -1.61 -13.82 -10.53
C SER A 102 -1.46 -13.76 -12.06
N THR A 103 -1.27 -12.56 -12.61
CA THR A 103 -1.11 -12.33 -14.06
C THR A 103 0.36 -12.37 -14.51
N CYS A 104 1.31 -12.24 -13.58
CA CYS A 104 2.75 -12.27 -13.85
C CYS A 104 3.52 -13.30 -13.03
N SER A 105 3.51 -14.55 -13.51
CA SER A 105 4.32 -15.63 -12.93
C SER A 105 5.83 -15.35 -13.01
N THR A 106 6.32 -14.72 -14.08
CA THR A 106 7.75 -14.50 -14.38
C THR A 106 8.37 -13.27 -13.71
N CYS A 107 7.57 -12.30 -13.25
CA CYS A 107 8.07 -11.09 -12.58
C CYS A 107 8.97 -11.43 -11.40
N LYS A 108 10.14 -10.78 -11.26
CA LYS A 108 11.01 -10.97 -10.08
C LYS A 108 10.49 -10.19 -8.87
N ASN A 109 10.07 -8.96 -9.11
CA ASN A 109 9.54 -8.03 -8.12
C ASN A 109 8.34 -7.28 -8.71
N VAL A 110 7.64 -6.52 -7.89
CA VAL A 110 6.60 -5.57 -8.29
C VAL A 110 6.99 -4.19 -7.75
N ILE A 111 7.04 -3.12 -8.53
CA ILE A 111 7.07 -1.74 -8.00
C ILE A 111 5.64 -1.36 -7.67
N HIS A 112 5.32 -0.67 -6.58
CA HIS A 112 3.96 -0.21 -6.31
C HIS A 112 3.91 1.29 -6.12
N ILE A 113 3.48 2.02 -7.15
CA ILE A 113 3.22 3.45 -7.01
C ILE A 113 2.06 3.63 -6.03
N ALA A 114 1.98 4.68 -5.19
CA ALA A 114 0.87 4.87 -4.26
C ALA A 114 0.73 6.35 -3.84
N ASP A 115 -0.50 6.82 -3.57
CA ASP A 115 -0.71 8.14 -2.97
C ASP A 115 -0.45 8.09 -1.46
N ASN A 116 0.50 8.88 -0.97
CA ASN A 116 0.82 8.98 0.45
C ASN A 116 -0.37 9.38 1.34
N GLY A 117 -1.26 10.21 0.83
CA GLY A 117 -2.46 10.69 1.54
C GLY A 117 -3.63 9.70 1.51
N ALA A 118 -3.48 8.56 0.85
CA ALA A 118 -4.47 7.49 0.80
C ALA A 118 -3.94 6.25 1.52
N THR A 119 -4.82 5.54 2.22
CA THR A 119 -4.43 4.48 3.15
C THR A 119 -4.85 3.11 2.59
N PRO A 120 -3.93 2.16 2.40
CA PRO A 120 -4.26 0.79 2.03
C PRO A 120 -5.28 0.15 2.98
N ARG A 121 -6.34 -0.46 2.43
CA ARG A 121 -7.18 -1.43 3.14
C ARG A 121 -6.59 -2.83 3.03
N ASP A 122 -7.26 -3.81 3.64
CA ASP A 122 -7.02 -5.25 3.45
C ASP A 122 -5.57 -5.73 3.60
N MET A 123 -4.77 -5.01 4.42
CA MET A 123 -3.38 -5.35 4.79
C MET A 123 -3.20 -6.77 5.34
N ILE A 124 -4.28 -7.42 5.78
CA ILE A 124 -4.28 -8.84 6.18
C ILE A 124 -3.94 -9.77 4.99
N LEU A 125 -4.32 -9.40 3.77
CA LEU A 125 -4.05 -10.14 2.53
C LEU A 125 -2.58 -10.04 2.08
N LEU A 126 -1.79 -9.13 2.66
CA LEU A 126 -0.36 -8.98 2.37
C LEU A 126 0.43 -10.27 2.65
N ASN A 127 -0.11 -11.18 3.49
CA ASN A 127 0.45 -12.51 3.70
C ASN A 127 0.41 -13.44 2.46
N GLN A 128 -0.34 -13.08 1.41
CA GLN A 128 -0.39 -13.78 0.12
C GLN A 128 0.67 -13.26 -0.87
N VAL A 129 1.31 -12.12 -0.56
CA VAL A 129 2.30 -11.48 -1.43
C VAL A 129 3.65 -12.17 -1.23
N THR A 130 4.06 -12.95 -2.23
CA THR A 130 5.24 -13.83 -2.19
C THR A 130 6.47 -13.25 -2.89
N LYS A 131 6.38 -12.05 -3.46
CA LYS A 131 7.48 -11.36 -4.18
C LYS A 131 7.72 -9.98 -3.58
N PRO A 132 8.95 -9.44 -3.62
CA PRO A 132 9.26 -8.12 -3.07
C PRO A 132 8.51 -7.00 -3.78
N ILE A 133 8.00 -6.04 -2.98
CA ILE A 133 7.27 -4.86 -3.46
C ILE A 133 8.12 -3.60 -3.29
N LYS A 134 8.46 -2.93 -4.40
CA LYS A 134 9.19 -1.65 -4.44
C LYS A 134 8.20 -0.49 -4.42
N VAL A 135 7.75 -0.05 -3.27
CA VAL A 135 6.73 0.99 -3.15
C VAL A 135 7.29 2.37 -3.57
N VAL A 136 6.61 3.07 -4.48
CA VAL A 136 6.93 4.42 -4.97
C VAL A 136 5.87 5.39 -4.45
N VAL A 137 6.25 6.24 -3.50
CA VAL A 137 5.32 7.13 -2.80
C VAL A 137 5.19 8.46 -3.53
N CYS A 138 3.99 8.74 -4.04
CA CYS A 138 3.59 10.05 -4.61
C CYS A 138 3.09 10.99 -3.50
N LYS A 139 3.07 12.31 -3.76
CA LYS A 139 2.64 13.35 -2.80
C LYS A 139 3.35 13.37 -1.44
N LEU A 140 4.61 12.96 -1.38
CA LEU A 140 5.43 13.27 -0.21
C LEU A 140 5.96 14.71 -0.35
N GLY A 141 5.26 15.66 0.28
CA GLY A 141 5.68 17.06 0.30
C GLY A 141 6.77 17.36 1.34
N GLU A 142 7.31 18.57 1.33
CA GLU A 142 8.20 19.04 2.40
C GLU A 142 7.55 18.88 3.78
N ASN A 143 8.33 18.43 4.77
CA ASN A 143 7.88 18.14 6.14
C ASN A 143 6.72 17.11 6.24
N SER A 144 6.55 16.23 5.24
CA SER A 144 5.52 15.19 5.23
C SER A 144 6.03 13.84 5.74
N PHE A 145 5.11 13.09 6.35
CA PHE A 145 5.31 11.72 6.79
C PHE A 145 4.87 10.74 5.69
N VAL A 146 5.63 9.68 5.44
CA VAL A 146 5.17 8.52 4.66
C VAL A 146 4.06 7.76 5.42
N ASN A 147 3.04 7.30 4.70
CA ASN A 147 1.98 6.45 5.24
C ASN A 147 2.58 5.16 5.83
N PRO A 148 2.36 4.86 7.13
CA PRO A 148 2.92 3.66 7.76
C PRO A 148 2.54 2.35 7.07
N LYS A 149 1.35 2.25 6.45
CA LYS A 149 0.92 1.05 5.72
C LYS A 149 1.72 0.84 4.44
N LEU A 150 2.12 1.90 3.73
CA LEU A 150 2.96 1.82 2.54
C LEU A 150 4.39 1.36 2.89
N LEU A 151 4.95 1.86 4.00
CA LEU A 151 6.21 1.36 4.56
C LEU A 151 6.09 -0.13 4.96
N ASP A 152 4.96 -0.53 5.55
CA ASP A 152 4.66 -1.91 5.92
C ASP A 152 4.59 -2.85 4.70
N ILE A 153 4.00 -2.42 3.57
CA ILE A 153 3.98 -3.20 2.30
C ILE A 153 5.41 -3.46 1.85
N ALA A 154 6.24 -2.42 1.79
CA ALA A 154 7.62 -2.54 1.35
C ALA A 154 8.46 -3.42 2.30
N TYR A 155 8.35 -3.20 3.61
CA TYR A 155 9.08 -3.95 4.64
C TYR A 155 8.67 -5.43 4.71
N LYS A 156 7.37 -5.72 4.86
CA LYS A 156 6.88 -7.10 5.10
C LYS A 156 7.03 -8.03 3.89
N THR A 157 7.21 -7.46 2.69
CA THR A 157 7.45 -8.23 1.46
C THR A 157 8.94 -8.38 1.13
N GLY A 158 9.83 -7.79 1.94
CA GLY A 158 11.27 -7.76 1.68
C GLY A 158 11.67 -6.89 0.50
N GLY A 159 10.81 -5.92 0.14
CA GLY A 159 11.04 -4.97 -0.94
C GLY A 159 11.71 -3.68 -0.48
N SER A 160 11.34 -2.58 -1.12
CA SER A 160 12.02 -1.28 -1.01
C SER A 160 11.02 -0.13 -1.05
N LEU A 161 11.42 1.03 -0.54
CA LEU A 161 10.61 2.24 -0.54
C LEU A 161 11.34 3.35 -1.31
N HIS A 162 10.61 4.06 -2.17
CA HIS A 162 11.14 5.06 -3.08
C HIS A 162 10.25 6.30 -3.05
N THR A 163 10.86 7.47 -3.02
CA THR A 163 10.20 8.78 -3.07
C THR A 163 10.91 9.67 -4.10
N LEU A 164 10.46 10.91 -4.29
CA LEU A 164 11.17 11.85 -5.16
C LEU A 164 12.63 12.06 -4.72
N ASP A 165 12.87 12.12 -3.41
CA ASP A 165 14.14 12.57 -2.82
C ASP A 165 14.93 11.46 -2.11
N MET A 166 14.34 10.27 -1.89
CA MET A 166 14.93 9.21 -1.07
C MET A 166 14.58 7.81 -1.58
N ASP A 167 15.57 6.91 -1.55
CA ASP A 167 15.42 5.49 -1.82
C ASP A 167 15.89 4.67 -0.60
N ILE A 168 15.13 3.63 -0.21
CA ILE A 168 15.48 2.67 0.84
C ILE A 168 15.36 1.27 0.25
N GLU A 169 16.48 0.77 -0.29
CA GLU A 169 16.51 -0.46 -1.07
C GLU A 169 16.48 -1.76 -0.23
N THR A 170 16.88 -1.70 1.04
CA THR A 170 17.14 -2.88 1.86
C THR A 170 16.28 -2.91 3.13
N LEU A 171 14.96 -2.73 3.01
CA LEU A 171 14.08 -2.76 4.18
C LEU A 171 14.11 -4.09 4.94
N GLY A 172 14.37 -5.21 4.24
CA GLY A 172 14.54 -6.53 4.85
C GLY A 172 15.80 -6.70 5.72
N SER A 173 16.69 -5.70 5.81
CA SER A 173 17.85 -5.74 6.72
C SER A 173 17.57 -5.14 8.11
N PHE A 174 16.43 -4.49 8.31
CA PHE A 174 16.05 -3.91 9.59
C PHE A 174 15.32 -4.93 10.46
N GLU A 175 15.60 -4.93 11.77
CA GLU A 175 15.00 -5.84 12.73
C GLU A 175 13.89 -5.19 13.56
N VAL A 176 13.10 -6.02 14.24
CA VAL A 176 12.06 -5.54 15.17
C VAL A 176 12.69 -4.73 16.29
N GLY A 177 12.37 -3.44 16.32
CA GLY A 177 12.87 -2.47 17.29
C GLY A 177 13.73 -1.38 16.69
N ASP A 178 14.21 -1.57 15.46
CA ASP A 178 14.95 -0.58 14.69
C ASP A 178 14.10 0.64 14.34
N THR A 179 14.81 1.73 14.02
CA THR A 179 14.21 3.00 13.63
C THR A 179 14.59 3.34 12.20
N ILE A 180 13.59 3.47 11.32
CA ILE A 180 13.73 3.90 9.93
C ILE A 180 13.36 5.39 9.87
N LYS A 181 14.13 6.18 9.11
CA LYS A 181 13.77 7.57 8.79
C LYS A 181 13.36 7.68 7.32
N VAL A 182 12.23 8.34 7.06
CA VAL A 182 11.75 8.59 5.69
C VAL A 182 11.11 9.96 5.61
N GLY A 183 11.66 10.85 4.79
CA GLY A 183 11.39 12.28 4.90
C GLY A 183 11.66 12.78 6.32
N ASP A 184 10.70 13.50 6.90
CA ASP A 184 10.75 13.94 8.30
C ASP A 184 10.22 12.89 9.29
N GLY A 185 9.64 11.80 8.77
CA GLY A 185 9.08 10.72 9.58
C GLY A 185 10.15 9.84 10.22
N THR A 186 9.96 9.52 11.49
CA THR A 186 10.78 8.56 12.25
C THR A 186 9.89 7.39 12.68
N TYR A 187 10.09 6.23 12.06
CA TYR A 187 9.27 5.03 12.19
C TYR A 187 10.01 3.98 13.00
N ARG A 188 9.35 3.36 13.98
CA ARG A 188 9.94 2.25 14.73
C ARG A 188 9.29 0.93 14.33
N LEU A 189 10.09 -0.04 13.90
CA LEU A 189 9.62 -1.39 13.61
C LEU A 189 9.16 -2.07 14.89
N THR A 190 8.00 -2.71 14.87
CA THR A 190 7.44 -3.42 16.01
C THR A 190 6.66 -4.66 15.57
N THR A 191 6.41 -5.58 16.51
CA THR A 191 5.47 -6.70 16.30
C THR A 191 4.00 -6.30 16.49
N LEU A 192 3.67 -5.00 16.47
CA LEU A 192 2.30 -4.52 16.67
C LEU A 192 1.46 -4.91 15.45
N VAL A 193 0.37 -5.64 15.67
CA VAL A 193 -0.66 -5.86 14.66
C VAL A 193 -1.67 -4.72 14.78
N ILE A 194 -1.96 -4.03 13.68
CA ILE A 194 -3.08 -3.10 13.63
C ILE A 194 -4.26 -3.85 13.04
N LEU A 195 -5.32 -4.05 13.83
CA LEU A 195 -6.61 -4.52 13.36
C LEU A 195 -7.48 -3.29 13.12
N ASP A 196 -7.46 -2.84 11.87
CA ASP A 196 -8.22 -1.71 11.39
C ASP A 196 -9.62 -2.17 10.97
N LEU A 197 -10.64 -1.73 11.70
CA LEU A 197 -12.06 -1.98 11.44
C LEU A 197 -12.85 -0.66 11.39
N GLU A 198 -12.19 0.45 11.07
CA GLU A 198 -12.84 1.77 10.94
C GLU A 198 -13.97 1.74 9.90
N SER A 199 -15.09 2.43 10.18
CA SER A 199 -16.24 2.60 9.26
C SER A 199 -16.95 1.30 8.79
N ASN A 200 -16.83 0.18 9.50
CA ASN A 200 -17.39 -1.12 9.10
C ASN A 200 -18.86 -1.37 9.55
N GLN A 201 -19.58 -0.33 10.01
CA GLN A 201 -20.98 -0.42 10.49
C GLN A 201 -21.20 -1.45 11.62
N ILE A 202 -20.16 -1.71 12.42
CA ILE A 202 -20.20 -2.67 13.54
C ILE A 202 -21.11 -2.11 14.64
N GLY A 203 -22.24 -2.77 14.90
CA GLY A 203 -23.12 -2.48 16.04
C GLY A 203 -22.78 -3.32 17.28
N ASP A 204 -23.54 -3.16 18.37
CA ASP A 204 -23.32 -3.85 19.66
C ASP A 204 -23.15 -5.38 19.52
N GLN A 205 -23.97 -6.01 18.69
CA GLN A 205 -23.90 -7.45 18.43
C GLN A 205 -22.61 -7.86 17.72
N GLY A 206 -22.08 -7.01 16.82
CA GLY A 206 -20.80 -7.21 16.17
C GLY A 206 -19.62 -6.98 17.12
N ALA A 207 -19.74 -5.99 18.01
CA ALA A 207 -18.77 -5.74 19.07
C ALA A 207 -18.66 -6.91 20.06
N GLN A 208 -19.78 -7.59 20.38
CA GLN A 208 -19.77 -8.83 21.16
C GLN A 208 -18.93 -9.92 20.47
N TYR A 209 -19.24 -10.26 19.23
CA TYR A 209 -18.53 -11.31 18.49
C TYR A 209 -17.05 -10.97 18.27
N LEU A 210 -16.73 -9.70 18.03
CA LEU A 210 -15.36 -9.21 17.93
C LEU A 210 -14.61 -9.39 19.27
N GLY A 211 -15.25 -9.04 20.39
CA GLY A 211 -14.71 -9.27 21.74
C GLY A 211 -14.40 -10.74 21.99
N GLU A 212 -15.36 -11.62 21.73
CA GLU A 212 -15.20 -13.08 21.88
C GLU A 212 -14.07 -13.65 21.01
N ALA A 213 -13.94 -13.20 19.76
CA ALA A 213 -12.86 -13.60 18.85
C ALA A 213 -11.48 -13.12 19.35
N LEU A 214 -11.39 -11.88 19.82
CA LEU A 214 -10.15 -11.27 20.30
C LEU A 214 -9.73 -11.71 21.71
N LYS A 215 -10.63 -12.36 22.48
CA LYS A 215 -10.35 -12.93 23.81
C LYS A 215 -9.15 -13.90 23.83
N LYS A 216 -8.91 -14.60 22.72
CA LYS A 216 -7.78 -15.54 22.54
C LYS A 216 -6.60 -14.94 21.78
N ASN A 217 -6.61 -13.64 21.46
CA ASN A 217 -5.53 -13.01 20.72
C ASN A 217 -4.25 -12.89 21.58
N THR A 218 -3.21 -13.63 21.19
CA THR A 218 -1.88 -13.62 21.81
C THR A 218 -0.88 -12.71 21.09
N LYS A 219 -1.32 -11.92 20.09
CA LYS A 219 -0.48 -10.91 19.43
C LYS A 219 -0.77 -9.53 20.03
N ARG A 220 0.29 -8.73 20.20
CA ARG A 220 0.18 -7.34 20.62
C ARG A 220 -0.57 -6.59 19.52
N THR A 221 -1.80 -6.17 19.81
CA THR A 221 -2.70 -5.60 18.80
C THR A 221 -3.14 -4.19 19.21
N LEU A 222 -3.27 -3.32 18.22
CA LEU A 222 -4.00 -2.06 18.29
C LEU A 222 -5.30 -2.26 17.51
N LEU A 223 -6.43 -1.88 18.08
CA LEU A 223 -7.75 -2.11 17.50
C LEU A 223 -8.40 -0.77 17.14
N ASP A 224 -8.59 -0.50 15.86
CA ASP A 224 -9.33 0.69 15.41
C ASP A 224 -10.79 0.32 15.12
N LEU A 225 -11.70 1.01 15.81
CA LEU A 225 -13.15 0.86 15.71
C LEU A 225 -13.85 2.21 15.48
N LYS A 226 -13.12 3.26 15.07
CA LYS A 226 -13.70 4.56 14.74
C LYS A 226 -14.83 4.44 13.70
N HIS A 227 -15.78 5.36 13.76
CA HIS A 227 -16.91 5.44 12.81
C HIS A 227 -17.78 4.17 12.68
N ASN A 228 -17.80 3.32 13.71
CA ASN A 228 -18.76 2.24 13.87
C ASN A 228 -19.99 2.65 14.69
N GLN A 229 -20.94 1.75 14.85
CA GLN A 229 -22.27 1.97 15.48
C GLN A 229 -22.36 1.27 16.85
N ILE A 230 -21.24 1.24 17.57
CA ILE A 230 -21.10 0.58 18.87
C ILE A 230 -21.64 1.52 19.94
N GLY A 231 -22.68 1.09 20.65
CA GLY A 231 -23.24 1.75 21.82
C GLY A 231 -22.67 1.20 23.14
N ASP A 232 -23.27 1.62 24.24
CA ASP A 232 -22.79 1.30 25.59
C ASP A 232 -22.72 -0.22 25.85
N LEU A 233 -23.65 -1.00 25.30
CA LEU A 233 -23.70 -2.45 25.46
C LEU A 233 -22.57 -3.15 24.68
N GLY A 234 -22.29 -2.73 23.45
CA GLY A 234 -21.16 -3.22 22.68
C GLY A 234 -19.81 -2.84 23.30
N ALA A 235 -19.72 -1.63 23.84
CA ALA A 235 -18.55 -1.18 24.59
C ALA A 235 -18.34 -2.02 25.88
N GLN A 236 -19.42 -2.36 26.59
CA GLN A 236 -19.36 -3.28 27.74
C GLN A 236 -18.85 -4.67 27.31
N TYR A 237 -19.39 -5.27 26.24
CA TYR A 237 -18.94 -6.59 25.78
C TYR A 237 -17.48 -6.63 25.33
N LEU A 238 -16.98 -5.55 24.70
CA LEU A 238 -15.55 -5.39 24.43
C LEU A 238 -14.77 -5.28 25.74
N GLY A 239 -15.20 -4.43 26.67
CA GLY A 239 -14.57 -4.29 27.98
C GLY A 239 -14.44 -5.61 28.74
N GLU A 240 -15.48 -6.43 28.76
CA GLU A 240 -15.52 -7.74 29.45
C GLU A 240 -14.66 -8.81 28.77
N ASN A 241 -14.65 -8.90 27.44
CA ASN A 241 -13.92 -9.95 26.74
C ASN A 241 -12.44 -9.64 26.51
N LEU A 242 -12.03 -8.38 26.60
CA LEU A 242 -10.67 -7.94 26.34
C LEU A 242 -9.82 -7.78 27.62
N GLN A 243 -10.38 -7.95 28.82
CA GLN A 243 -9.69 -7.77 30.12
C GLN A 243 -8.37 -8.53 30.28
N THR A 244 -8.26 -9.73 29.68
CA THR A 244 -7.10 -10.62 29.82
C THR A 244 -6.25 -10.74 28.55
N ASN A 245 -6.51 -9.91 27.54
CA ASN A 245 -5.77 -9.95 26.29
C ASN A 245 -4.53 -9.05 26.34
N ILE A 246 -3.82 -8.93 25.21
CA ILE A 246 -2.67 -8.02 25.08
C ILE A 246 -2.89 -6.92 24.03
N ILE A 247 -4.16 -6.52 23.83
CA ILE A 247 -4.50 -5.31 23.10
C ILE A 247 -4.03 -4.12 23.93
N ARG A 248 -3.34 -3.17 23.28
CA ARG A 248 -2.72 -2.03 23.96
C ARG A 248 -3.59 -0.79 23.97
N GLU A 249 -4.40 -0.63 22.94
CA GLU A 249 -5.14 0.59 22.65
C GLU A 249 -6.31 0.24 21.75
N ILE A 250 -7.46 0.87 22.00
CA ILE A 250 -8.69 0.69 21.23
C ILE A 250 -9.23 2.08 20.89
N PHE A 251 -9.36 2.40 19.61
CA PHE A 251 -9.93 3.67 19.16
C PHE A 251 -11.42 3.50 18.85
N CYS A 252 -12.30 3.88 19.77
CA CYS A 252 -13.76 3.74 19.59
C CYS A 252 -14.48 5.03 19.13
N SER A 253 -13.81 6.19 19.10
CA SER A 253 -14.44 7.46 18.71
C SER A 253 -13.45 8.45 18.09
N SER A 254 -13.95 9.51 17.44
CA SER A 254 -13.13 10.59 16.88
C SER A 254 -12.38 11.44 17.93
N TYR A 255 -12.63 11.20 19.23
CA TYR A 255 -11.93 11.86 20.34
C TYR A 255 -11.24 10.82 21.24
N VAL A 256 -9.95 11.02 21.48
CA VAL A 256 -9.11 10.15 22.30
C VAL A 256 -9.18 10.59 23.77
N TYR A 257 -9.58 9.67 24.65
CA TYR A 257 -9.33 9.77 26.09
C TYR A 257 -8.31 8.70 26.46
N SER A 258 -7.07 9.11 26.73
CA SER A 258 -6.06 8.21 27.31
C SER A 258 -6.17 8.23 28.84
N TYR A 259 -6.37 7.05 29.42
CA TYR A 259 -6.13 6.80 30.85
C TYR A 259 -4.78 6.09 30.97
N TRP A 260 -3.89 6.66 31.79
CA TRP A 260 -2.53 6.18 32.03
C TRP A 260 -2.48 5.12 33.14
#